data_AF-C5T1X6-F1
#
_entry.id   AF-C5T1X6-F1
#
_cell.length_a   1.000
_cell.length_b   1.000
_cell.length_c   1.000
_cell.angle_alpha   90.00
_cell.angle_beta   90.00
_cell.angle_gamma   90.00
#
_symmetry.space_group_name_H-M   'P 1'
#
loop_
_entity.id
_entity.type
_entity.pdbx_description
1 polymer ?
#
loop_
_entity_poly.entity_id
_entity_poly.type
_entity_poly.pdbx_seq_one_letter_code
_entity_poly.pdbx_strand_id
1 'polypeptide(L)'
;MSVIPFKRPELEQQHGAGQAFCIGCRHEWAAAAPTGTTQMECPACHAHLGRWKFEFYPAEGQMVRECGCGNQLFYLTPDGHLCANCGIYQRY
;
A
#
# COMPACT_ATOMS: atom_id res chain seq x y z
N MET A 1 40.55 -7.83 18.81
CA MET A 1 39.46 -7.17 18.06
C MET A 1 38.53 -8.25 17.57
N SER A 2 37.30 -8.31 18.10
CA SER A 2 36.29 -9.27 17.67
C SER A 2 35.55 -8.70 16.46
N VAL A 3 35.63 -9.37 15.32
CA VAL A 3 34.85 -8.99 14.12
C VAL A 3 33.52 -9.71 14.22
N ILE A 4 32.43 -8.95 14.41
CA ILE A 4 31.07 -9.49 14.37
C ILE A 4 30.64 -9.50 12.90
N PRO A 5 30.39 -10.67 12.29
CA PRO A 5 29.93 -10.73 10.92
C PRO A 5 28.52 -10.13 10.83
N PHE A 6 28.34 -9.13 9.94
CA PHE A 6 27.03 -8.62 9.60
C PHE A 6 26.28 -9.72 8.83
N LYS A 7 25.36 -10.41 9.49
CA LYS A 7 24.51 -11.41 8.83
C LYS A 7 23.64 -10.66 7.82
N ARG A 8 23.77 -10.99 6.53
CA ARG A 8 22.84 -10.52 5.51
C ARG A 8 21.43 -10.88 5.97
N PRO A 9 20.48 -9.94 6.04
CA PRO A 9 19.11 -10.28 6.37
C PRO A 9 18.65 -11.39 5.44
N GLU A 10 18.13 -12.48 6.02
CA GLU A 10 17.31 -13.43 5.26
C GLU A 10 16.24 -12.59 4.55
N LEU A 11 16.07 -12.79 3.23
CA LEU A 11 15.18 -12.02 2.35
C LEU A 11 14.01 -11.46 3.16
N GLU A 12 14.03 -10.14 3.40
CA GLU A 12 13.03 -9.49 4.23
C GLU A 12 11.66 -9.96 3.76
N GLN A 13 10.90 -10.61 4.65
CA GLN A 13 9.56 -11.06 4.30
C GLN A 13 8.79 -9.81 3.91
N GLN A 14 8.28 -9.81 2.67
CA GLN A 14 7.54 -8.68 2.14
C GLN A 14 6.40 -8.34 3.10
N HIS A 15 6.34 -7.09 3.52
CA HIS A 15 5.33 -6.58 4.43
C HIS A 15 4.82 -5.24 3.92
N GLY A 16 3.58 -4.90 4.29
CA GLY A 16 3.05 -3.58 4.10
C GLY A 16 3.47 -2.68 5.25
N ALA A 17 3.87 -1.44 4.95
CA ALA A 17 4.12 -0.39 5.93
C ALA A 17 3.49 0.91 5.44
N GLY A 18 2.77 1.61 6.31
CA GLY A 18 2.03 2.81 5.89
C GLY A 18 1.08 3.36 6.96
N GLN A 19 0.31 4.38 6.58
CA GLN A 19 -0.73 4.99 7.41
C GLN A 19 -1.98 4.11 7.45
N ALA A 20 -2.56 3.94 8.62
CA ALA A 20 -3.79 3.22 8.90
C ALA A 20 -4.77 4.09 9.68
N PHE A 21 -6.06 3.77 9.58
CA PHE A 21 -7.12 4.42 10.32
C PHE A 21 -8.20 3.43 10.75
N CYS A 22 -8.90 3.74 11.84
CA CYS A 22 -10.01 2.94 12.34
C CYS A 22 -11.34 3.49 11.82
N ILE A 23 -12.15 2.66 11.16
CA ILE A 23 -13.47 3.09 10.68
C ILE A 23 -14.47 3.35 11.82
N GLY A 24 -14.22 2.81 13.02
CA GLY A 24 -15.07 3.01 14.19
C GLY A 24 -14.75 4.29 14.96
N CYS A 25 -13.53 4.41 15.50
CA CYS A 25 -13.14 5.53 16.36
C CYS A 25 -12.38 6.66 15.64
N ARG A 26 -12.07 6.50 14.35
CA ARG A 26 -11.30 7.44 13.51
C ARG A 26 -9.86 7.71 13.97
N HIS A 27 -9.33 6.89 14.87
CA HIS A 27 -7.91 6.96 15.24
C HIS A 27 -7.04 6.61 14.04
N GLU A 28 -5.95 7.36 13.84
CA GLU A 28 -4.96 7.13 12.78
C GLU A 28 -3.61 6.72 13.40
N TRP A 29 -2.90 5.78 12.76
CA TRP A 29 -1.60 5.32 13.23
C TRP A 29 -0.73 4.82 12.07
N ALA A 30 0.59 4.75 12.28
CA ALA A 30 1.50 4.06 11.37
C ALA A 30 1.50 2.55 11.69
N ALA A 31 1.25 1.71 10.69
CA ALA A 31 1.18 0.27 10.83
C ALA A 31 2.21 -0.43 9.95
N ALA A 32 2.63 -1.61 10.40
CA ALA A 32 3.36 -2.59 9.60
C ALA A 32 2.68 -3.96 9.77
N ALA A 33 2.41 -4.67 8.67
CA ALA A 33 1.74 -5.96 8.71
C ALA A 33 2.18 -6.87 7.55
N PRO A 34 2.02 -8.20 7.67
CA PRO A 34 2.31 -9.12 6.57
C PRO A 34 1.58 -8.72 5.28
N THR A 35 2.20 -8.99 4.13
CA THR A 35 1.60 -8.74 2.81
C THR A 35 0.21 -9.37 2.71
N GLY A 36 -0.76 -8.60 2.19
CA GLY A 36 -2.16 -9.04 2.07
C GLY A 36 -3.01 -8.79 3.31
N THR A 37 -2.46 -8.25 4.40
CA THR A 37 -3.26 -7.82 5.56
C THR A 37 -4.15 -6.65 5.18
N THR A 38 -5.47 -6.86 5.16
CA THR A 38 -6.46 -5.81 4.85
C THR A 38 -7.17 -5.26 6.09
N GLN A 39 -7.05 -5.94 7.23
CA GLN A 39 -7.69 -5.57 8.50
C GLN A 39 -6.68 -5.59 9.64
N MET A 40 -6.71 -4.57 10.48
CA MET A 40 -5.83 -4.44 11.63
C MET A 40 -6.65 -4.19 12.90
N GLU A 41 -6.11 -4.57 14.04
CA GLU A 41 -6.63 -4.13 15.33
C GLU A 41 -6.33 -2.64 15.53
N CYS A 42 -7.32 -1.86 15.96
CA CYS A 42 -7.11 -0.47 16.31
C CYS A 42 -6.45 -0.36 17.68
N PRO A 43 -5.30 0.33 17.83
CA PRO A 43 -4.62 0.47 19.12
C PRO A 43 -5.38 1.34 20.13
N ALA A 44 -6.38 2.12 19.70
CA ALA A 44 -7.14 3.02 20.57
C ALA A 44 -8.45 2.41 21.11
N CYS A 45 -9.16 1.60 20.32
CA CYS A 45 -10.43 0.99 20.72
C CYS A 45 -10.43 -0.54 20.71
N HIS A 46 -9.33 -1.17 20.33
CA HIS A 46 -9.12 -2.62 20.28
C HIS A 46 -10.09 -3.38 19.35
N ALA A 47 -10.88 -2.68 18.56
CA ALA A 47 -11.70 -3.29 17.54
C ALA A 47 -10.86 -3.65 16.31
N HIS A 48 -11.15 -4.79 15.68
CA HIS A 48 -10.62 -5.15 14.36
C HIS A 48 -11.31 -4.34 13.25
N LEU A 49 -11.17 -3.02 13.30
CA LEU A 49 -11.77 -2.07 12.35
C LEU A 49 -10.70 -1.17 11.71
N GLY A 50 -9.43 -1.52 11.86
CA GLY A 50 -8.33 -0.84 11.21
C GLY A 50 -8.24 -1.17 9.72
N ARG A 51 -8.10 -0.14 8.90
CA ARG A 51 -7.85 -0.20 7.46
C ARG A 51 -6.61 0.63 7.15
N TRP A 52 -5.92 0.30 6.07
CA TRP A 52 -4.91 1.21 5.54
C TRP A 52 -5.60 2.47 5.00
N LYS A 53 -5.02 3.65 5.28
CA LYS A 53 -5.53 4.94 4.80
C LYS A 53 -5.30 5.09 3.30
N PHE A 54 -4.15 4.62 2.84
CA PHE A 54 -3.82 4.41 1.44
C PHE A 54 -3.04 3.12 1.37
N GLU A 55 -3.62 2.09 0.75
CA GLU A 55 -3.13 0.72 0.91
C GLU A 55 -1.64 0.63 0.53
N PHE A 56 -1.21 1.26 -0.58
CA PHE A 56 0.20 1.38 -1.00
C PHE A 56 0.37 2.56 -1.99
N TYR A 57 0.28 3.82 -1.53
CA TYR A 57 0.41 4.99 -2.41
C TYR A 57 1.87 5.30 -2.76
N PRO A 58 2.19 5.75 -3.98
CA PRO A 58 3.54 6.24 -4.34
C PRO A 58 4.03 7.33 -3.38
N ALA A 59 5.34 7.43 -3.19
CA ALA A 59 5.91 8.46 -2.31
C ALA A 59 5.58 9.87 -2.84
N GLU A 60 5.56 10.86 -1.94
CA GLU A 60 5.32 12.25 -2.32
C GLU A 60 6.31 12.69 -3.42
N GLY A 61 5.79 13.32 -4.47
CA GLY A 61 6.58 13.76 -5.63
C GLY A 61 6.86 12.68 -6.68
N GLN A 62 6.51 11.41 -6.44
CA GLN A 62 6.55 10.40 -7.50
C GLN A 62 5.44 10.64 -8.53
N MET A 63 5.79 10.48 -9.81
CA MET A 63 4.81 10.54 -10.88
C MET A 63 3.81 9.39 -10.75
N VAL A 64 2.54 9.74 -10.52
CA VAL A 64 1.44 8.79 -10.52
C VAL A 64 0.71 8.89 -11.84
N ARG A 65 0.50 7.74 -12.48
CA ARG A 65 -0.30 7.66 -13.70
C ARG A 65 -1.75 7.93 -13.34
N GLU A 66 -2.34 8.95 -13.95
CA GLU A 66 -3.76 9.23 -13.84
C GLU A 66 -4.40 9.13 -15.23
N CYS A 67 -5.50 8.40 -15.34
CA CYS A 67 -6.31 8.39 -16.56
C CYS A 67 -6.98 9.76 -16.70
N GLY A 68 -7.32 10.20 -17.91
CA GLY A 68 -8.13 11.43 -18.10
C GLY A 68 -9.49 11.46 -17.40
N CYS A 69 -9.94 10.34 -16.81
CA CYS A 69 -11.13 10.26 -15.95
C CYS A 69 -10.83 10.38 -14.44
N GLY A 70 -9.58 10.66 -14.04
CA GLY A 70 -9.15 10.79 -12.65
C GLY A 70 -8.81 9.46 -11.94
N ASN A 71 -8.98 8.31 -12.60
CA ASN A 71 -8.67 7.01 -11.99
C ASN A 71 -7.18 6.66 -12.11
N GLN A 72 -6.64 6.03 -11.06
CA GLN A 72 -5.25 5.57 -10.97
C GLN A 72 -5.11 4.03 -10.99
N LEU A 73 -6.24 3.29 -10.98
CA LEU A 73 -6.23 1.83 -11.07
C LEU A 73 -6.23 1.34 -12.54
N PHE A 74 -5.20 0.59 -12.93
CA PHE A 74 -5.05 0.05 -14.28
C PHE A 74 -4.87 -1.46 -14.29
N TYR A 75 -5.45 -2.13 -15.27
CA TYR A 75 -5.06 -3.48 -15.67
C TYR A 75 -3.92 -3.39 -16.68
N LEU A 76 -2.86 -4.18 -16.46
CA LEU A 76 -1.76 -4.31 -17.41
C LEU A 76 -2.08 -5.45 -18.37
N THR A 77 -2.32 -5.14 -19.64
CA THR A 77 -2.57 -6.14 -20.69
C THR A 77 -1.52 -6.02 -21.82
N PRO A 78 -1.41 -7.00 -22.73
CA PRO A 78 -0.50 -6.92 -23.87
C PRO A 78 -0.71 -5.67 -24.76
N ASP A 79 -1.93 -5.12 -24.80
CA ASP A 79 -2.29 -3.93 -25.59
C ASP A 79 -2.01 -2.60 -24.87
N GLY A 80 -1.72 -2.63 -23.56
CA GLY A 80 -1.35 -1.45 -22.76
C GLY A 80 -2.02 -1.39 -21.39
N HIS A 81 -2.17 -0.15 -20.88
CA HIS A 81 -2.76 0.11 -19.56
C HIS A 81 -4.26 0.37 -19.72
N LEU A 82 -5.08 -0.61 -19.37
CA LEU A 82 -6.53 -0.47 -19.42
C LEU A 82 -7.04 0.17 -18.12
N CYS A 83 -7.69 1.32 -18.22
CA CYS A 83 -8.28 1.97 -17.05
C CYS A 83 -9.42 1.13 -16.47
N ALA A 84 -9.33 0.75 -15.19
CA ALA A 84 -10.35 -0.06 -14.52
C ALA A 84 -11.71 0.66 -14.36
N ASN A 85 -11.73 2.00 -14.48
CA ASN A 85 -12.95 2.80 -14.37
C ASN A 85 -13.63 3.00 -15.73
N CYS A 86 -12.93 3.55 -16.72
CA CYS A 86 -13.56 3.93 -18.01
C CYS A 86 -13.31 2.95 -19.16
N GLY A 87 -12.46 1.91 -18.98
CA GLY A 87 -12.19 0.92 -20.02
C GLY A 87 -11.39 1.43 -21.22
N ILE A 88 -10.78 2.61 -21.13
CA ILE A 88 -9.96 3.18 -22.20
C ILE A 88 -8.49 2.80 -21.99
N TYR A 89 -7.86 2.31 -23.06
CA TYR A 89 -6.43 2.06 -23.11
C TYR A 89 -5.61 3.35 -23.10
N GLN A 90 -4.64 3.44 -22.20
CA GLN A 90 -3.70 4.55 -22.11
C GLN A 90 -2.31 4.12 -22.60
N ARG A 91 -1.70 4.91 -23.49
CA ARG A 91 -0.35 4.71 -24.07
C ARG A 91 0.67 5.64 -23.42
N TYR A 92 1.95 5.25 -23.44
CA TYR A 92 3.08 6.12 -23.02
C TYR A 92 3.27 7.27 -24.02
#